data_AF-A0A9W9GN74-F1
#
_entry.id   AF-A0A9W9GN74-F1
#
_cell.length_a   1.000
_cell.length_b   1.000
_cell.length_c   1.000
_cell.angle_alpha   90.00
_cell.angle_beta   90.00
_cell.angle_gamma   90.00
#
_symmetry.space_group_name_H-M   'P 1'
#
loop_
_entity.id
_entity.type
_entity.pdbx_description
1 polymer ?
#
loop_
_entity_poly.entity_id
_entity_poly.type
_entity_poly.pdbx_seq_one_letter_code
_entity_poly.pdbx_strand_id
1 'polypeptide(L)'
;MASTLRLPAGTSARIVPSGTFVSPLSVAGLSHCRTFAQTSQQLAGARAMNFRPPSQAQPSFKTKTKGMKPNEFPNDIGLMPGTFIRPLWRDMPSIFLAPRDRWHMEWTWLKSWFGNYASVLAYCIKDAKLPLGFLKRRKAAAEYQQNMYKAFAEGDIARIRAICCDGIANKLIKEIERRPKDEKVTWKRLKLLRKPSTNFTGIRVISDRASTIPDIPKSGVRQIVVRITSRQSTTTTKIQKAGAQVEESVVLAKEQDCVEHVMLQHLRWNNQDKGWRIWGTVTPTMLEDAKNDPHFKPGLGTAERIEMIKESMMKR
;
A
#
# COMPACT_ATOMS: atom_id res chain seq x y z
N MET A 1 -17.37 -15.82 2.21
CA MET A 1 -16.61 -14.94 1.29
C MET A 1 -15.40 -14.29 1.97
N ALA A 2 -14.56 -15.10 2.60
CA ALA A 2 -13.22 -14.72 3.04
C ALA A 2 -12.29 -15.85 2.61
N SER A 3 -11.21 -15.49 1.90
CA SER A 3 -10.15 -16.36 1.37
C SER A 3 -10.37 -16.95 -0.03
N THR A 4 -10.03 -16.17 -1.05
CA THR A 4 -9.54 -16.66 -2.35
C THR A 4 -8.32 -15.84 -2.79
N LEU A 5 -7.32 -15.74 -1.92
CA LEU A 5 -5.97 -15.34 -2.32
C LEU A 5 -4.94 -16.14 -1.53
N ARG A 6 -4.69 -17.37 -2.00
CA ARG A 6 -3.42 -18.08 -1.82
C ARG A 6 -3.10 -18.81 -3.11
N LEU A 7 -1.99 -18.45 -3.74
CA LEU A 7 -1.29 -19.27 -4.72
C LEU A 7 0.00 -19.81 -4.07
N PRO A 8 0.47 -20.99 -4.51
CA PRO A 8 1.37 -21.85 -3.74
C PRO A 8 2.83 -21.38 -3.75
N ALA A 9 3.52 -21.74 -2.66
CA ALA A 9 4.96 -21.68 -2.53
C ALA A 9 5.61 -22.61 -3.59
N GLY A 10 6.38 -22.01 -4.50
CA GLY A 10 7.21 -22.70 -5.47
C GLY A 10 8.63 -22.83 -4.93
N THR A 11 8.98 -24.06 -4.57
CA THR A 11 10.33 -24.57 -4.30
C THR A 11 11.27 -24.23 -5.46
N SER A 12 12.32 -23.43 -5.22
CA SER A 12 13.40 -23.26 -6.20
C SER A 12 14.55 -24.18 -5.81
N ALA A 13 14.65 -25.27 -6.55
CA ALA A 13 15.75 -26.21 -6.50
C ALA A 13 17.05 -25.54 -6.96
N ARG A 14 18.10 -25.83 -6.21
CA ARG A 14 19.48 -25.47 -6.42
C ARG A 14 19.97 -26.13 -7.72
N ILE A 15 20.29 -25.35 -8.75
CA ILE A 15 21.05 -25.82 -9.91
C ILE A 15 22.43 -25.19 -9.82
N VAL A 16 23.43 -26.05 -9.65
CA VAL A 16 24.86 -25.73 -9.68
C VAL A 16 25.34 -25.93 -11.11
N PRO A 17 26.10 -25.00 -11.71
CA PRO A 17 27.00 -25.33 -12.81
C PRO A 17 28.42 -25.50 -12.27
N SER A 18 28.94 -26.69 -12.51
CA SER A 18 30.32 -27.14 -12.34
C SER A 18 31.20 -26.74 -13.55
N GLY A 19 32.47 -26.44 -13.29
CA GLY A 19 33.60 -26.46 -14.24
C GLY A 19 33.81 -25.19 -15.08
N THR A 20 35.02 -24.76 -15.45
CA THR A 20 36.40 -25.10 -15.07
C THR A 20 37.30 -23.97 -15.61
N PHE A 21 38.42 -23.74 -14.93
CA PHE A 21 39.63 -22.99 -15.29
C PHE A 21 39.93 -22.77 -16.79
N VAL A 22 40.54 -21.64 -17.14
CA VAL A 22 41.94 -21.51 -17.61
C VAL A 22 42.28 -20.02 -17.81
N SER A 23 43.34 -19.56 -17.13
CA SER A 23 44.09 -18.33 -17.43
C SER A 23 45.15 -18.63 -18.49
N PRO A 24 45.66 -17.61 -19.20
CA PRO A 24 47.06 -17.29 -18.92
C PRO A 24 47.40 -15.79 -18.91
N LEU A 25 48.34 -15.47 -18.03
CA LEU A 25 49.23 -14.31 -18.11
C LEU A 25 50.07 -14.38 -19.41
N SER A 26 50.34 -13.23 -20.03
CA SER A 26 51.66 -12.95 -20.60
C SER A 26 51.96 -11.46 -20.58
N VAL A 27 53.26 -11.18 -20.55
CA VAL A 27 53.94 -10.00 -20.01
C VAL A 27 54.50 -9.13 -21.14
N ALA A 28 54.49 -7.81 -20.90
CA ALA A 28 55.36 -6.72 -21.37
C ALA A 28 55.93 -6.66 -22.80
N GLY A 29 55.86 -5.47 -23.39
CA GLY A 29 56.71 -5.05 -24.51
C GLY A 29 56.37 -3.65 -25.02
N LEU A 30 57.13 -2.65 -24.58
CA LEU A 30 57.11 -1.26 -25.04
C LEU A 30 57.46 -1.14 -26.53
N SER A 31 56.82 -0.23 -27.28
CA SER A 31 57.49 0.81 -28.09
C SER A 31 56.51 1.68 -28.90
N HIS A 32 56.95 2.91 -29.12
CA HIS A 32 56.27 4.07 -29.71
C HIS A 32 55.72 3.86 -31.13
N CYS A 33 54.62 4.55 -31.46
CA CYS A 33 54.64 5.76 -32.30
C CYS A 33 53.22 6.34 -32.45
N ARG A 34 53.10 7.62 -32.14
CA ARG A 34 51.91 8.44 -32.46
C ARG A 34 51.87 8.63 -33.97
N THR A 35 50.70 8.43 -34.58
CA THR A 35 50.42 9.02 -35.89
C THR A 35 48.96 9.45 -35.98
N PHE A 36 48.86 10.71 -36.37
CA PHE A 36 47.76 11.56 -36.77
C PHE A 36 46.37 10.97 -37.04
N ALA A 37 45.39 11.75 -36.59
CA ALA A 37 44.00 11.73 -36.99
C ALA A 37 43.84 11.63 -38.52
N GLN A 38 42.99 10.71 -38.96
CA GLN A 38 42.19 10.87 -40.17
C GLN A 38 40.84 10.21 -39.96
N THR A 39 39.87 11.07 -39.73
CA THR A 39 38.43 10.83 -39.82
C THR A 39 38.12 10.20 -41.18
N SER A 40 37.58 8.97 -41.19
CA SER A 40 36.80 8.48 -42.32
C SER A 40 35.36 8.27 -41.85
N GLN A 41 34.53 9.25 -42.22
CA GLN A 41 33.12 9.03 -42.39
C GLN A 41 32.98 7.93 -43.44
N GLN A 42 32.45 6.77 -43.06
CA GLN A 42 31.52 5.95 -43.84
C GLN A 42 31.44 4.56 -43.20
N LEU A 43 30.45 4.38 -42.33
CA LEU A 43 29.71 3.14 -42.33
C LEU A 43 28.23 3.46 -42.17
N ALA A 44 27.60 3.63 -43.33
CA ALA A 44 26.18 3.51 -43.52
C ALA A 44 25.77 2.09 -43.09
N GLY A 45 25.38 1.98 -41.83
CA GLY A 45 24.82 0.79 -41.21
C GLY A 45 23.79 1.27 -40.21
N ALA A 46 22.73 1.89 -40.72
CA ALA A 46 21.58 2.35 -39.96
C ALA A 46 20.96 1.15 -39.22
N ARG A 47 21.45 0.89 -38.00
CA ARG A 47 20.67 0.18 -37.01
C ARG A 47 19.44 1.04 -36.78
N ALA A 48 18.30 0.60 -37.30
CA ALA A 48 17.00 1.09 -36.91
C ALA A 48 16.91 0.92 -35.39
N MET A 49 17.26 1.98 -34.65
CA MET A 49 16.88 2.09 -33.27
C MET A 49 15.36 2.14 -33.31
N ASN A 50 14.72 1.07 -32.86
CA ASN A 50 13.29 1.05 -32.60
C ASN A 50 13.03 2.11 -31.52
N PHE A 51 12.86 3.36 -31.95
CA PHE A 51 12.35 4.43 -31.11
C PHE A 51 10.92 4.02 -30.77
N ARG A 52 10.75 3.53 -29.55
CA ARG A 52 9.43 3.38 -28.95
C ARG A 52 8.77 4.77 -29.07
N PRO A 53 7.64 4.91 -29.77
CA PRO A 53 6.98 6.21 -29.85
C PRO A 53 6.75 6.68 -28.40
N PRO A 54 7.03 7.96 -28.09
CA PRO A 54 6.85 8.46 -26.73
C PRO A 54 5.40 8.16 -26.34
N SER A 55 5.19 7.27 -25.36
CA SER A 55 3.83 7.04 -24.86
C SER A 55 3.34 8.40 -24.41
N GLN A 56 2.15 8.81 -24.85
CA GLN A 56 1.58 10.10 -24.48
C GLN A 56 1.81 10.35 -22.99
N ALA A 57 2.62 11.36 -22.68
CA ALA A 57 3.01 11.65 -21.32
C ALA A 57 1.73 11.94 -20.53
N GLN A 58 1.41 11.09 -19.56
CA GLN A 58 0.27 11.36 -18.71
C GLN A 58 0.51 12.70 -18.00
N PRO A 59 -0.44 13.64 -18.05
CA PRO A 59 -0.26 14.90 -17.37
C PRO A 59 -0.06 14.63 -15.88
N SER A 60 0.98 15.23 -15.31
CA SER A 60 1.32 15.08 -13.90
C SER A 60 0.12 15.48 -13.04
N PHE A 61 0.03 14.96 -11.81
CA PHE A 61 -1.04 15.31 -10.86
C PHE A 61 -1.24 16.82 -10.77
N LYS A 62 -0.15 17.60 -10.80
CA LYS A 62 -0.13 19.07 -10.83
C LYS A 62 -0.92 19.68 -11.99
N THR A 63 -0.79 19.12 -13.19
CA THR A 63 -1.49 19.63 -14.39
C THR A 63 -2.96 19.22 -14.36
N LYS A 64 -3.27 18.03 -13.82
CA LYS A 64 -4.66 17.57 -13.62
C LYS A 64 -5.41 18.39 -12.58
N THR A 65 -4.72 18.88 -11.54
CA THR A 65 -5.36 19.66 -10.45
C THR A 65 -5.49 21.15 -10.74
N LYS A 66 -4.70 21.71 -11.68
CA LYS A 66 -4.75 23.13 -12.08
C LYS A 66 -6.01 23.40 -12.92
N GLY A 67 -7.15 23.55 -12.27
CA GLY A 67 -8.45 23.89 -12.90
C GLY A 67 -9.64 23.06 -12.42
N MET A 68 -9.40 21.99 -11.65
CA MET A 68 -10.49 21.19 -11.07
C MET A 68 -11.20 21.94 -9.95
N LYS A 69 -12.53 21.87 -9.93
CA LYS A 69 -13.33 22.37 -8.80
C LYS A 69 -13.05 21.50 -7.56
N PRO A 70 -13.20 22.02 -6.32
CA PRO A 70 -13.00 21.24 -5.09
C PRO A 70 -13.77 19.90 -5.01
N ASN A 71 -14.92 19.82 -5.69
CA ASN A 71 -15.74 18.61 -5.80
C ASN A 71 -15.22 17.58 -6.82
N GLU A 72 -14.34 17.97 -7.73
CA GLU A 72 -13.77 17.10 -8.77
C GLU A 72 -12.46 16.45 -8.31
N PHE A 73 -11.89 16.87 -7.17
CA PHE A 73 -10.70 16.22 -6.65
C PHE A 73 -11.02 14.79 -6.19
N PRO A 74 -10.23 13.79 -6.66
CA PRO A 74 -10.41 12.42 -6.25
C PRO A 74 -10.27 12.30 -4.73
N ASN A 75 -11.15 11.53 -4.10
CA ASN A 75 -11.07 11.29 -2.66
C ASN A 75 -10.03 10.23 -2.29
N ASP A 76 -9.40 9.62 -3.30
CA ASP A 76 -8.42 8.56 -3.18
C ASP A 76 -7.03 9.10 -3.56
N ILE A 77 -6.17 9.26 -2.54
CA ILE A 77 -4.74 9.50 -2.75
C ILE A 77 -4.09 8.19 -2.37
N GLY A 78 -3.37 7.56 -3.31
CA GLY A 78 -2.74 6.26 -3.07
C GLY A 78 -1.86 6.24 -1.81
N LEU A 79 -1.45 5.03 -1.40
CA LEU A 79 -0.57 4.86 -0.24
C LEU A 79 0.64 5.79 -0.33
N MET A 80 0.85 6.59 0.72
CA MET A 80 1.93 7.57 0.76
C MET A 80 3.28 6.88 0.54
N PRO A 81 4.14 7.42 -0.34
CA PRO A 81 5.44 6.84 -0.62
C PRO A 81 6.31 6.79 0.64
N GLY A 82 7.08 5.71 0.80
CA GLY A 82 7.87 5.46 2.01
C GLY A 82 7.05 5.06 3.23
N THR A 83 5.80 4.60 3.07
CA THR A 83 5.02 4.03 4.18
C THR A 83 5.45 2.60 4.47
N PHE A 84 6.20 2.40 5.55
CA PHE A 84 6.59 1.06 5.99
C PHE A 84 5.48 0.40 6.81
N ILE A 85 4.98 -0.75 6.33
CA ILE A 85 3.94 -1.52 7.02
C ILE A 85 4.61 -2.76 7.59
N ARG A 86 4.94 -2.69 8.88
CA ARG A 86 5.61 -3.80 9.56
C ARG A 86 4.81 -5.10 9.36
N PRO A 87 5.43 -6.20 8.90
CA PRO A 87 4.76 -7.49 8.80
C PRO A 87 4.52 -8.14 10.17
N LEU A 88 3.91 -9.33 10.17
CA LEU A 88 3.80 -10.12 11.38
C LEU A 88 5.16 -10.74 11.71
N TRP A 89 5.33 -11.12 12.98
CA TRP A 89 6.57 -11.75 13.44
C TRP A 89 6.94 -13.04 12.70
N ARG A 90 5.94 -13.76 12.19
CA ARG A 90 6.11 -14.99 11.41
C ARG A 90 6.63 -14.74 9.99
N ASP A 91 6.32 -13.57 9.42
CA ASP A 91 6.70 -13.21 8.06
C ASP A 91 7.98 -12.34 8.05
N MET A 92 8.55 -12.07 9.22
CA MET A 92 9.85 -11.42 9.33
C MET A 92 10.98 -12.45 9.25
N PRO A 93 12.16 -12.07 8.70
CA PRO A 93 13.32 -12.95 8.68
C PRO A 93 13.68 -13.41 10.09
N SER A 94 14.12 -14.67 10.17
CA SER A 94 14.54 -15.30 11.42
C SER A 94 15.78 -14.59 11.97
N ILE A 95 15.77 -14.37 13.29
CA ILE A 95 16.87 -13.72 14.01
C ILE A 95 18.16 -14.54 13.89
N PHE A 96 18.06 -15.87 13.80
CA PHE A 96 19.22 -16.75 13.78
C PHE A 96 19.74 -17.04 12.37
N LEU A 97 18.85 -17.16 11.37
CA LEU A 97 19.24 -17.50 10.00
C LEU A 97 19.69 -16.27 9.20
N ALA A 98 19.02 -15.13 9.40
CA ALA A 98 19.26 -13.90 8.63
C ALA A 98 19.24 -12.66 9.55
N PRO A 99 20.17 -12.55 10.53
CA PRO A 99 20.19 -11.47 11.51
C PRO A 99 20.34 -10.09 10.87
N ARG A 100 21.16 -9.97 9.81
CA ARG A 100 21.38 -8.71 9.09
C ARG A 100 20.09 -8.20 8.43
N ASP A 101 19.34 -9.09 7.79
CA ASP A 101 18.07 -8.75 7.15
C ASP A 101 17.01 -8.40 8.19
N ARG A 102 17.00 -9.11 9.33
CA ARG A 102 16.12 -8.78 10.45
C ARG A 102 16.43 -7.41 11.04
N TRP A 103 17.71 -7.13 11.29
CA TRP A 103 18.15 -5.83 11.77
C TRP A 103 17.78 -4.73 10.79
N HIS A 104 17.98 -4.94 9.49
CA HIS A 104 17.60 -3.99 8.46
C HIS A 104 16.10 -3.66 8.48
N MET A 105 15.23 -4.66 8.60
CA MET A 105 13.78 -4.43 8.69
C MET A 105 13.38 -3.69 9.97
N GLU A 106 13.94 -4.07 11.13
CA GLU A 106 13.63 -3.40 12.40
C GLU A 106 14.16 -1.96 12.43
N TRP A 107 15.35 -1.73 11.86
CA TRP A 107 15.94 -0.39 11.71
C TRP A 107 15.12 0.49 10.76
N THR A 108 14.65 -0.08 9.65
CA THR A 108 13.77 0.60 8.69
C THR A 108 12.42 0.94 9.32
N TRP A 109 11.85 0.00 10.09
CA TRP A 109 10.64 0.25 10.87
C TRP A 109 10.83 1.40 11.85
N LEU A 110 11.93 1.41 12.61
CA LEU A 110 12.22 2.43 13.61
C LEU A 110 12.38 3.81 12.96
N LYS A 111 13.18 3.90 11.89
CA LYS A 111 13.35 5.13 11.09
C LYS A 111 12.01 5.63 10.54
N SER A 112 11.21 4.73 9.99
CA SER A 112 9.89 5.07 9.45
C SER A 112 8.95 5.55 10.55
N TRP A 113 8.98 4.93 11.73
CA TRP A 113 8.17 5.34 12.87
C TRP A 113 8.51 6.76 13.33
N PHE A 114 9.80 7.09 13.47
CA PHE A 114 10.24 8.45 13.78
C PHE A 114 9.86 9.45 12.68
N GLY A 115 10.12 9.12 11.42
CA GLY A 115 9.77 10.00 10.29
C GLY A 115 8.27 10.25 10.18
N ASN A 116 7.46 9.22 10.41
CA ASN A 116 6.00 9.31 10.43
C ASN A 116 5.53 10.21 11.57
N TYR A 117 6.07 10.03 12.78
CA TYR A 117 5.75 10.89 13.92
C TYR A 117 6.12 12.36 13.67
N ALA A 118 7.32 12.61 13.16
CA ALA A 118 7.77 13.96 12.78
C ALA A 118 6.88 14.59 11.69
N SER A 119 6.46 13.80 10.69
CA SER A 119 5.57 14.28 9.61
C SER A 119 4.20 14.72 10.14
N VAL A 120 3.63 13.97 11.07
CA VAL A 120 2.34 14.30 11.69
C VAL A 120 2.47 15.53 12.58
N LEU A 121 3.56 15.66 13.35
CA LEU A 121 3.81 16.85 14.16
C LEU A 121 4.00 18.10 13.28
N ALA A 122 4.82 18.02 12.24
CA ALA A 122 5.03 19.14 11.32
C ALA A 122 3.70 19.59 10.69
N TYR A 123 2.94 18.64 10.14
CA TYR A 123 1.65 18.95 9.52
C TYR A 123 0.62 19.50 10.52
N CYS A 124 0.40 18.82 11.66
CA CYS A 124 -0.65 19.22 12.59
C CYS A 124 -0.31 20.51 13.35
N ILE A 125 0.95 20.74 13.73
CA ILE A 125 1.34 21.91 14.53
C ILE A 125 1.67 23.10 13.63
N LYS A 126 2.49 22.92 12.58
CA LYS A 126 2.97 24.04 11.76
C LYS A 126 1.97 24.41 10.66
N ASP A 127 1.53 23.43 9.88
CA ASP A 127 0.81 23.72 8.63
C ASP A 127 -0.71 23.87 8.85
N ALA A 128 -1.32 22.92 9.55
CA ALA A 128 -2.76 22.78 9.64
C ALA A 128 -3.36 23.32 10.95
N LYS A 129 -2.54 23.48 12.01
CA LYS A 129 -2.96 23.85 13.39
C LYS A 129 -4.13 22.99 13.89
N LEU A 130 -4.05 21.67 13.68
CA LEU A 130 -5.08 20.69 13.99
C LEU A 130 -4.71 19.84 15.22
N PRO A 131 -5.70 19.33 15.97
CA PRO A 131 -5.44 18.40 17.06
C PRO A 131 -4.85 17.07 16.53
N LEU A 132 -3.78 16.59 17.16
CA LEU A 132 -3.07 15.37 16.75
C LEU A 132 -3.94 14.10 16.84
N GLY A 133 -4.85 14.01 17.82
CA GLY A 133 -5.86 12.94 17.91
C GLY A 133 -5.31 11.53 18.09
N PHE A 134 -4.07 11.35 18.59
CA PHE A 134 -3.40 10.05 18.66
C PHE A 134 -4.12 8.96 19.47
N LEU A 135 -4.94 9.35 20.45
CA LEU A 135 -5.73 8.40 21.25
C LEU A 135 -6.97 7.93 20.49
N LYS A 136 -7.63 8.84 19.77
CA LYS A 136 -8.92 8.60 19.10
C LYS A 136 -8.77 7.74 17.84
N ARG A 137 -7.61 7.78 17.16
CA ARG A 137 -7.37 7.06 15.89
C ARG A 137 -7.65 5.56 15.94
N ARG A 138 -7.36 4.88 17.07
CA ARG A 138 -7.63 3.44 17.22
C ARG A 138 -9.12 3.14 17.25
N LYS A 139 -9.88 3.91 18.05
CA LYS A 139 -11.33 3.78 18.16
C LYS A 139 -12.00 4.11 16.84
N ALA A 140 -11.60 5.22 16.21
CA ALA A 140 -12.07 5.59 14.88
C ALA A 140 -11.86 4.45 13.86
N ALA A 141 -10.65 3.92 13.72
CA ALA A 141 -10.39 2.81 12.78
C ALA A 141 -11.27 1.58 13.04
N ALA A 142 -11.49 1.24 14.31
CA ALA A 142 -12.37 0.13 14.69
C ALA A 142 -13.83 0.37 14.26
N GLU A 143 -14.34 1.58 14.40
CA GLU A 143 -15.70 1.99 14.06
C GLU A 143 -15.88 2.07 12.55
N TYR A 144 -14.96 2.72 11.84
CA TYR A 144 -14.97 2.81 10.38
C TYR A 144 -14.99 1.41 9.75
N GLN A 145 -14.11 0.49 10.19
CA GLN A 145 -14.06 -0.87 9.66
C GLN A 145 -15.39 -1.61 9.91
N GLN A 146 -15.96 -1.48 11.12
CA GLN A 146 -17.23 -2.12 11.46
C GLN A 146 -18.38 -1.56 10.62
N ASN A 147 -18.45 -0.25 10.46
CA ASN A 147 -19.50 0.41 9.68
C ASN A 147 -19.39 0.06 8.20
N MET A 148 -18.18 -0.03 7.65
CA MET A 148 -17.96 -0.46 6.27
C MET A 148 -18.46 -1.87 6.03
N TYR A 149 -18.04 -2.85 6.84
CA TYR A 149 -18.49 -4.24 6.65
C TYR A 149 -19.98 -4.43 6.93
N LYS A 150 -20.54 -3.68 7.89
CA LYS A 150 -21.99 -3.68 8.13
C LYS A 150 -22.77 -3.15 6.93
N ALA A 151 -22.37 -1.99 6.40
CA ALA A 151 -22.98 -1.42 5.19
C ALA A 151 -22.82 -2.34 3.97
N PHE A 152 -21.66 -3.00 3.84
CA PHE A 152 -21.42 -4.00 2.80
C PHE A 152 -22.33 -5.21 2.93
N ALA A 153 -22.56 -5.73 4.13
CA ALA A 153 -23.46 -6.84 4.36
C ALA A 153 -24.92 -6.45 4.03
N GLU A 154 -25.36 -5.28 4.49
CA GLU A 154 -26.71 -4.72 4.25
C GLU A 154 -26.95 -4.34 2.78
N GLY A 155 -25.90 -4.14 1.99
CA GLY A 155 -26.02 -3.68 0.60
C GLY A 155 -26.28 -2.17 0.47
N ASP A 156 -25.99 -1.38 1.50
CA ASP A 156 -26.20 0.07 1.51
C ASP A 156 -25.09 0.82 0.75
N ILE A 157 -25.34 1.03 -0.55
CA ILE A 157 -24.42 1.70 -1.47
C ILE A 157 -24.14 3.15 -1.05
N ALA A 158 -25.16 3.87 -0.55
CA ALA A 158 -25.03 5.28 -0.17
C ALA A 158 -24.06 5.42 1.01
N ARG A 159 -24.20 4.56 2.02
CA ARG A 159 -23.33 4.54 3.19
C ARG A 159 -21.91 4.12 2.85
N ILE A 160 -21.72 3.17 1.92
CA ILE A 160 -20.38 2.80 1.43
C ILE A 160 -19.68 3.99 0.80
N ARG A 161 -20.35 4.74 -0.11
CA ARG A 161 -19.75 5.92 -0.75
C ARG A 161 -19.41 7.04 0.23
N ALA A 162 -20.15 7.17 1.33
CA ALA A 162 -19.87 8.15 2.36
C ALA A 162 -18.64 7.79 3.23
N ILE A 163 -18.48 6.51 3.56
CA ILE A 163 -17.46 6.01 4.50
C ILE A 163 -16.14 5.67 3.80
N CYS A 164 -16.20 5.22 2.54
CA CYS A 164 -15.06 4.74 1.79
C CYS A 164 -14.52 5.76 0.79
N CYS A 165 -13.27 5.60 0.40
CA CYS A 165 -12.70 6.25 -0.79
C CYS A 165 -13.19 5.53 -2.05
N ASP A 166 -13.18 6.23 -3.19
CA ASP A 166 -13.80 5.76 -4.43
C ASP A 166 -13.23 4.39 -4.89
N GLY A 167 -11.93 4.16 -4.71
CA GLY A 167 -11.27 2.90 -5.08
C GLY A 167 -11.86 1.66 -4.41
N ILE A 168 -12.01 1.67 -3.08
CA ILE A 168 -12.60 0.54 -2.35
C ILE A 168 -14.13 0.53 -2.46
N ALA A 169 -14.78 1.69 -2.50
CA ALA A 169 -16.23 1.79 -2.66
C ALA A 169 -16.70 1.09 -3.94
N ASN A 170 -16.06 1.39 -5.07
CA ASN A 170 -16.40 0.80 -6.36
C ASN A 170 -16.19 -0.73 -6.39
N LYS A 171 -15.16 -1.24 -5.70
CA LYS A 171 -14.95 -2.69 -5.55
C LYS A 171 -16.07 -3.34 -4.75
N LEU A 172 -16.44 -2.75 -3.61
CA LEU A 172 -17.50 -3.27 -2.75
C LEU A 172 -18.88 -3.21 -3.43
N ILE A 173 -19.17 -2.14 -4.16
CA ILE A 173 -20.43 -2.00 -4.91
C ILE A 173 -20.55 -3.07 -5.98
N LYS A 174 -19.49 -3.30 -6.79
CA LYS A 174 -19.46 -4.39 -7.78
C LYS A 174 -19.68 -5.76 -7.15
N GLU A 175 -19.09 -6.01 -5.99
CA GLU A 175 -19.30 -7.26 -5.25
C GLU A 175 -20.72 -7.38 -4.69
N ILE A 176 -21.41 -6.28 -4.36
CA ILE A 176 -22.83 -6.27 -3.97
C ILE A 176 -23.72 -6.58 -5.18
N GLU A 177 -23.46 -5.94 -6.32
CA GLU A 177 -24.21 -6.13 -7.57
C GLU A 177 -24.13 -7.57 -8.09
N ARG A 178 -23.00 -8.25 -7.84
CA ARG A 178 -22.80 -9.66 -8.21
C ARG A 178 -23.57 -10.65 -7.32
N ARG A 179 -24.11 -10.23 -6.18
CA ARG A 179 -24.78 -11.15 -5.24
C ARG A 179 -26.12 -11.63 -5.82
N PRO A 180 -26.50 -12.90 -5.59
CA PRO A 180 -27.84 -13.36 -5.90
C PRO A 180 -28.86 -12.60 -5.02
N LYS A 181 -29.96 -12.15 -5.63
CA LYS A 181 -31.01 -11.35 -4.96
C LYS A 181 -31.72 -12.10 -3.83
N ASP A 182 -31.69 -13.43 -3.88
CA ASP A 182 -32.32 -14.31 -2.90
C ASP A 182 -31.41 -14.59 -1.68
N GLU A 183 -30.20 -14.02 -1.67
CA GLU A 183 -29.24 -14.20 -0.58
C GLU A 183 -29.07 -12.92 0.23
N LYS A 184 -29.23 -13.04 1.54
CA LYS A 184 -28.96 -11.99 2.51
C LYS A 184 -27.71 -12.34 3.30
N VAL A 185 -26.73 -11.46 3.24
CA VAL A 185 -25.46 -11.61 3.96
C VAL A 185 -25.50 -10.74 5.19
N THR A 186 -25.21 -11.31 6.35
CA THR A 186 -25.03 -10.60 7.61
C THR A 186 -23.59 -10.75 8.08
N TRP A 187 -22.96 -9.65 8.44
CA TRP A 187 -21.62 -9.65 9.01
C TRP A 187 -21.65 -9.13 10.44
N LYS A 188 -20.94 -9.81 11.34
CA LYS A 188 -20.77 -9.38 12.73
C LYS A 188 -19.32 -9.54 13.18
N ARG A 189 -18.77 -8.50 13.80
CA ARG A 189 -17.51 -8.59 14.54
C ARG A 189 -17.80 -9.12 15.94
N LEU A 190 -17.43 -10.38 16.20
CA LEU A 190 -17.67 -11.04 17.48
C LEU A 190 -16.79 -10.45 18.58
N LYS A 191 -15.47 -10.45 18.37
CA LYS A 191 -14.52 -9.92 19.35
C LYS A 191 -13.22 -9.45 18.71
N LEU A 192 -12.55 -8.52 19.39
CA LEU A 192 -11.17 -8.17 19.12
C LEU A 192 -10.23 -9.17 19.81
N LEU A 193 -9.32 -9.75 19.04
CA LEU A 193 -8.37 -10.75 19.54
C LEU A 193 -7.16 -10.03 20.11
N ARG A 194 -6.95 -10.12 21.42
CA ARG A 194 -5.82 -9.52 22.13
C ARG A 194 -4.54 -10.33 21.88
N LYS A 195 -3.84 -10.03 20.80
CA LYS A 195 -2.58 -10.70 20.42
C LYS A 195 -1.36 -9.81 20.71
N PRO A 196 -0.16 -10.38 20.95
CA PRO A 196 1.07 -9.60 21.10
C PRO A 196 1.35 -8.70 19.88
N SER A 197 0.95 -9.15 18.69
CA SER A 197 1.07 -8.39 17.44
C SER A 197 0.30 -7.07 17.43
N THR A 198 -0.66 -6.89 18.34
CA THR A 198 -1.49 -5.69 18.53
C THR A 198 -1.39 -5.10 19.93
N ASN A 199 -0.28 -5.33 20.64
CA ASN A 199 -0.05 -4.87 22.01
C ASN A 199 -1.19 -5.28 22.97
N PHE A 200 -1.76 -6.48 22.77
CA PHE A 200 -2.88 -7.02 23.56
C PHE A 200 -4.16 -6.18 23.58
N THR A 201 -4.30 -5.21 22.69
CA THR A 201 -5.54 -4.41 22.57
C THR A 201 -6.45 -4.89 21.44
N GLY A 202 -5.93 -5.72 20.53
CA GLY A 202 -6.61 -6.13 19.30
C GLY A 202 -6.48 -5.12 18.16
N ILE A 203 -5.98 -3.91 18.43
CA ILE A 203 -5.86 -2.83 17.45
C ILE A 203 -4.55 -2.07 17.67
N ARG A 204 -3.66 -2.10 16.68
CA ARG A 204 -2.36 -1.39 16.74
C ARG A 204 -2.18 -0.48 15.54
N VAL A 205 -1.83 0.77 15.81
CA VAL A 205 -1.39 1.70 14.76
C VAL A 205 0.00 1.29 14.30
N ILE A 206 0.14 1.02 13.01
CA ILE A 206 1.40 0.60 12.38
C ILE A 206 2.11 1.83 11.79
N SER A 207 1.35 2.68 11.10
CA SER A 207 1.85 3.91 10.50
C SER A 207 0.81 5.03 10.67
N ASP A 208 1.27 6.25 10.92
CA ASP A 208 0.46 7.46 10.96
C ASP A 208 1.31 8.56 10.33
N ARG A 209 1.00 8.91 9.09
CA ARG A 209 1.82 9.78 8.25
C ARG A 209 0.97 10.93 7.74
N ALA A 210 1.54 12.12 7.66
CA ALA A 210 0.86 13.28 7.10
C ALA A 210 1.79 14.03 6.15
N SER A 211 1.21 14.63 5.11
CA SER A 211 1.91 15.51 4.20
C SER A 211 0.99 16.63 3.77
N THR A 212 1.56 17.82 3.59
CA THR A 212 0.93 18.87 2.81
C THR A 212 0.94 18.48 1.34
N ILE A 213 -0.08 18.92 0.61
CA ILE A 213 -0.10 18.78 -0.83
C ILE A 213 0.60 20.03 -1.39
N PRO A 214 1.73 19.87 -2.09
CA PRO A 214 2.41 21.03 -2.67
C PRO A 214 1.48 21.74 -3.64
N ASP A 215 1.69 23.04 -3.81
CA ASP A 215 0.97 23.90 -4.76
C ASP A 215 -0.48 24.26 -4.37
N ILE A 216 -1.08 23.61 -3.35
CA ILE A 216 -2.44 23.93 -2.90
C ILE A 216 -2.41 24.36 -1.41
N PRO A 217 -2.70 25.64 -1.10
CA PRO A 217 -2.58 26.15 0.25
C PRO A 217 -3.56 25.47 1.21
N LYS A 218 -3.11 25.24 2.44
CA LYS A 218 -3.92 24.63 3.52
C LYS A 218 -4.59 23.30 3.12
N SER A 219 -3.95 22.57 2.21
CA SER A 219 -4.35 21.25 1.78
C SER A 219 -3.35 20.21 2.23
N GLY A 220 -3.84 19.05 2.59
CA GLY A 220 -3.01 18.00 3.15
C GLY A 220 -3.74 16.68 3.23
N VAL A 221 -2.95 15.64 3.32
CA VAL A 221 -3.41 14.28 3.48
C VAL A 221 -2.77 13.68 4.73
N ARG A 222 -3.58 13.03 5.55
CA ARG A 222 -3.11 12.20 6.66
C ARG A 222 -3.61 10.79 6.46
N GLN A 223 -2.70 9.83 6.52
CA GLN A 223 -2.97 8.42 6.33
C GLN A 223 -2.59 7.66 7.60
N ILE A 224 -3.51 6.82 8.07
CA ILE A 224 -3.30 5.99 9.26
C ILE A 224 -3.51 4.54 8.87
N VAL A 225 -2.45 3.73 9.00
CA VAL A 225 -2.50 2.29 8.82
C VAL A 225 -2.62 1.63 10.18
N VAL A 226 -3.69 0.87 10.36
CA VAL A 226 -4.01 0.18 11.62
C VAL A 226 -4.11 -1.32 11.36
N ARG A 227 -3.42 -2.10 12.18
CA ARG A 227 -3.59 -3.55 12.24
C ARG A 227 -4.72 -3.88 13.20
N ILE A 228 -5.71 -4.60 12.71
CA ILE A 228 -6.86 -5.07 13.48
C ILE A 228 -6.86 -6.60 13.48
N THR A 229 -6.86 -7.19 14.68
CA THR A 229 -6.97 -8.63 14.89
C THR A 229 -8.33 -8.92 15.51
N SER A 230 -9.22 -9.60 14.79
CA SER A 230 -10.61 -9.81 15.20
C SER A 230 -11.11 -11.19 14.82
N ARG A 231 -12.05 -11.73 15.59
CA ARG A 231 -12.91 -12.84 15.17
C ARG A 231 -14.16 -12.27 14.54
N GLN A 232 -14.43 -12.66 13.30
CA GLN A 232 -15.56 -12.19 12.51
C GLN A 232 -16.46 -13.37 12.17
N SER A 233 -17.76 -13.13 12.12
CA SER A 233 -18.76 -14.09 11.68
C SER A 233 -19.50 -13.52 10.48
N THR A 234 -19.65 -14.35 9.44
CA THR A 234 -20.46 -14.05 8.26
C THR A 234 -21.51 -15.13 8.13
N THR A 235 -22.77 -14.72 8.11
CA THR A 235 -23.92 -15.59 7.93
C THR A 235 -24.61 -15.25 6.63
N THR A 236 -24.79 -16.24 5.79
CA THR A 236 -25.57 -16.17 4.56
C THR A 236 -26.91 -16.86 4.82
N THR A 237 -28.01 -16.13 4.64
CA THR A 237 -29.36 -16.68 4.64
C THR A 237 -29.94 -16.63 3.23
N LYS A 238 -30.63 -17.70 2.82
CA LYS A 238 -31.46 -17.68 1.61
C LYS A 238 -32.88 -17.32 1.99
N ILE A 239 -33.45 -16.39 1.25
CA ILE A 239 -34.82 -15.93 1.38
C ILE A 239 -35.62 -16.71 0.33
N GLN A 240 -36.36 -17.73 0.76
CA GLN A 240 -37.33 -18.39 -0.11
C GLN A 240 -38.71 -17.80 0.18
N LYS A 241 -39.39 -17.34 -0.88
CA LYS A 241 -40.78 -16.91 -0.80
C LYS A 241 -41.68 -18.08 -1.20
N ALA A 242 -42.20 -18.79 -0.22
CA ALA A 242 -43.24 -19.79 -0.41
C ALA A 242 -44.59 -19.17 0.01
N GLY A 243 -45.29 -18.53 -0.93
CA GLY A 243 -46.55 -17.83 -0.65
C GLY A 243 -46.37 -16.56 0.19
N ALA A 244 -47.16 -16.40 1.25
CA ALA A 244 -47.17 -15.22 2.13
C ALA A 244 -46.13 -15.26 3.28
N GLN A 245 -45.43 -16.39 3.47
CA GLN A 245 -44.39 -16.52 4.50
C GLN A 245 -43.00 -16.48 3.87
N VAL A 246 -42.11 -15.72 4.52
CA VAL A 246 -40.71 -15.62 4.17
C VAL A 246 -39.92 -16.55 5.07
N GLU A 247 -39.53 -17.71 4.55
CA GLU A 247 -38.66 -18.63 5.28
C GLU A 247 -37.19 -18.24 5.03
N GLU A 248 -36.51 -17.77 6.09
CA GLU A 248 -35.07 -17.52 6.07
C GLU A 248 -34.34 -18.79 6.51
N SER A 249 -33.70 -19.48 5.57
CA SER A 249 -32.85 -20.64 5.88
C SER A 249 -31.38 -20.22 5.93
N VAL A 250 -30.69 -20.58 7.02
CA VAL A 250 -29.24 -20.34 7.14
C VAL A 250 -28.51 -21.34 6.27
N VAL A 251 -27.85 -20.85 5.22
CA VAL A 251 -27.10 -21.71 4.29
C VAL A 251 -25.66 -21.87 4.72
N LEU A 252 -25.04 -20.80 5.20
CA LEU A 252 -23.64 -20.81 5.59
C LEU A 252 -23.37 -19.85 6.73
N ALA A 253 -22.85 -20.36 7.83
CA ALA A 253 -22.27 -19.57 8.91
C ALA A 253 -20.76 -19.84 8.96
N LYS A 254 -19.94 -18.82 8.71
CA LYS A 254 -18.48 -18.91 8.78
C LYS A 254 -17.96 -17.98 9.85
N GLU A 255 -17.28 -18.56 10.84
CA GLU A 255 -16.48 -17.82 11.79
C GLU A 255 -15.00 -17.93 11.45
N GLN A 256 -14.28 -16.80 11.47
CA GLN A 256 -12.87 -16.77 11.15
C GLN A 256 -12.12 -15.73 12.00
N ASP A 257 -10.92 -16.10 12.44
CA ASP A 257 -9.95 -15.18 12.99
C ASP A 257 -9.22 -14.46 11.84
N CYS A 258 -9.39 -13.14 11.74
CA CYS A 258 -8.83 -12.29 10.69
C CYS A 258 -7.76 -11.34 11.25
N VAL A 259 -6.74 -11.07 10.43
CA VAL A 259 -5.74 -10.03 10.67
C VAL A 259 -5.70 -9.12 9.46
N GLU A 260 -6.20 -7.90 9.61
CA GLU A 260 -6.33 -6.94 8.52
C GLU A 260 -5.49 -5.69 8.82
N HIS A 261 -4.82 -5.16 7.80
CA HIS A 261 -4.19 -3.85 7.86
C HIS A 261 -5.09 -2.87 7.12
N VAL A 262 -5.89 -2.13 7.87
CA VAL A 262 -6.86 -1.16 7.34
C VAL A 262 -6.20 0.21 7.30
N MET A 263 -6.36 0.90 6.20
CA MET A 263 -5.88 2.25 6.01
C MET A 263 -7.04 3.24 6.01
N LEU A 264 -6.94 4.21 6.91
CA LEU A 264 -7.79 5.39 6.90
C LEU A 264 -7.05 6.55 6.23
N GLN A 265 -7.80 7.35 5.50
CA GLN A 265 -7.32 8.58 4.90
C GLN A 265 -8.18 9.75 5.38
N HIS A 266 -7.52 10.84 5.73
CA HIS A 266 -8.11 12.13 6.03
C HIS A 266 -7.58 13.13 5.03
N LEU A 267 -8.48 13.69 4.22
CA LEU A 267 -8.12 14.55 3.11
C LEU A 267 -8.71 15.95 3.34
N ARG A 268 -7.86 16.95 3.26
CA ARG A 268 -8.22 18.35 3.43
C ARG A 268 -7.85 19.13 2.18
N TRP A 269 -8.81 19.88 1.64
CA TRP A 269 -8.64 20.72 0.46
C TRP A 269 -9.01 22.15 0.79
N ASN A 270 -8.10 23.12 0.61
CA ASN A 270 -8.34 24.54 0.87
C ASN A 270 -9.07 24.79 2.21
N ASN A 271 -8.55 24.24 3.30
CA ASN A 271 -9.17 24.22 4.63
C ASN A 271 -10.47 23.42 4.80
N GLN A 272 -11.13 22.95 3.74
CA GLN A 272 -12.31 22.11 3.81
C GLN A 272 -11.94 20.68 4.21
N ASP A 273 -12.56 20.21 5.28
CA ASP A 273 -12.34 18.87 5.83
C ASP A 273 -13.43 17.91 5.32
N LYS A 274 -13.02 16.88 4.56
CA LYS A 274 -13.93 15.84 4.04
C LYS A 274 -14.17 14.67 5.02
N GLY A 275 -13.60 14.75 6.23
CA GLY A 275 -13.67 13.71 7.24
C GLY A 275 -12.76 12.52 6.95
N TRP A 276 -12.74 11.58 7.90
CA TRP A 276 -12.00 10.33 7.74
C TRP A 276 -12.77 9.39 6.83
N ARG A 277 -12.05 8.68 5.95
CA ARG A 277 -12.61 7.64 5.09
C ARG A 277 -11.70 6.42 5.06
N ILE A 278 -12.27 5.26 4.76
CA ILE A 278 -11.49 4.05 4.53
C ILE A 278 -10.94 4.09 3.12
N TRP A 279 -9.62 4.07 3.01
CA TRP A 279 -8.93 3.92 1.72
C TRP A 279 -9.01 2.47 1.23
N GLY A 280 -8.75 1.52 2.13
CA GLY A 280 -8.81 0.10 1.83
C GLY A 280 -7.98 -0.74 2.79
N THR A 281 -7.69 -1.97 2.38
CA THR A 281 -6.73 -2.85 3.04
C THR A 281 -5.37 -2.76 2.37
N VAL A 282 -4.30 -2.92 3.15
CA VAL A 282 -2.93 -2.79 2.66
C VAL A 282 -2.13 -4.05 2.96
N THR A 283 -1.24 -4.42 2.05
CA THR A 283 -0.32 -5.54 2.24
C THR A 283 0.85 -5.11 3.13
N PRO A 284 1.32 -5.99 4.04
CA PRO A 284 2.54 -5.72 4.77
C PRO A 284 3.76 -5.65 3.84
N THR A 285 4.75 -4.84 4.22
CA THR A 285 6.03 -4.72 3.51
C THR A 285 6.86 -5.98 3.75
N MET A 286 7.16 -6.72 2.68
CA MET A 286 8.02 -7.89 2.75
C MET A 286 9.50 -7.49 2.68
N LEU A 287 10.39 -8.44 2.96
CA LEU A 287 11.84 -8.18 2.93
C LEU A 287 12.31 -7.71 1.54
N GLU A 288 11.78 -8.33 0.47
CA GLU A 288 12.10 -7.95 -0.91
C GLU A 288 11.67 -6.53 -1.23
N ASP A 289 10.48 -6.14 -0.78
CA ASP A 289 9.98 -4.76 -0.95
C ASP A 289 10.89 -3.76 -0.22
N ALA A 290 11.32 -4.09 1.01
CA ALA A 290 12.20 -3.21 1.78
C ALA A 290 13.60 -3.06 1.18
N LYS A 291 14.12 -4.10 0.51
CA LYS A 291 15.44 -4.04 -0.15
C LYS A 291 15.38 -3.29 -1.49
N ASN A 292 14.28 -3.40 -2.21
CA ASN A 292 14.14 -2.84 -3.56
C ASN A 292 13.57 -1.42 -3.57
N ASP A 293 12.72 -1.06 -2.60
CA ASP A 293 12.13 0.27 -2.51
C ASP A 293 13.22 1.33 -2.23
N PRO A 294 13.39 2.34 -3.10
CA PRO A 294 14.34 3.44 -2.89
C PRO A 294 14.24 4.10 -1.51
N HIS A 295 13.03 4.16 -0.93
CA HIS A 295 12.81 4.76 0.39
C HIS A 295 13.49 3.99 1.53
N PHE A 296 13.71 2.69 1.36
CA PHE A 296 14.20 1.79 2.40
C PHE A 296 15.54 1.13 2.06
N LYS A 297 15.93 1.14 0.78
CA LYS A 297 17.13 0.48 0.26
C LYS A 297 18.39 0.83 1.09
N PRO A 298 19.11 -0.19 1.62
CA PRO A 298 20.32 0.01 2.39
C PRO A 298 21.48 0.45 1.49
N GLY A 299 22.43 1.21 2.04
CA GLY A 299 23.65 1.63 1.33
C GLY A 299 23.48 2.80 0.36
N LEU A 300 22.24 3.23 0.08
CA LEU A 300 21.97 4.35 -0.82
C LEU A 300 22.26 5.71 -0.15
N GLY A 301 23.06 6.54 -0.82
CA GLY A 301 23.29 7.94 -0.43
C GLY A 301 22.02 8.77 -0.52
N THR A 302 21.96 9.92 0.17
CA THR A 302 20.75 10.76 0.18
C THR A 302 20.41 11.32 -1.21
N ALA A 303 21.42 11.74 -1.98
CA ALA A 303 21.24 12.25 -3.33
C ALA A 303 20.72 11.16 -4.28
N GLU A 304 21.41 10.02 -4.32
CA GLU A 304 21.02 8.85 -5.10
C GLU A 304 19.61 8.35 -4.73
N ARG A 305 19.25 8.38 -3.44
CA ARG A 305 17.89 8.09 -2.98
C ARG A 305 16.86 9.03 -3.56
N ILE A 306 17.11 10.33 -3.56
CA ILE A 306 16.20 11.32 -4.12
C ILE A 306 16.04 11.12 -5.62
N GLU A 307 17.13 10.84 -6.34
CA GLU A 307 17.10 10.56 -7.78
C GLU A 307 16.28 9.32 -8.10
N MET A 308 16.52 8.20 -7.40
CA MET A 308 15.74 6.98 -7.59
C MET A 308 14.25 7.17 -7.26
N ILE A 309 13.93 7.92 -6.19
CA ILE A 309 12.53 8.26 -5.86
C ILE A 309 11.91 9.06 -7.00
N LYS A 310 12.61 10.09 -7.48
CA LYS A 310 12.14 10.95 -8.58
C LYS A 310 11.90 10.15 -9.85
N GLU A 311 12.81 9.24 -10.20
CA GLU A 311 12.66 8.33 -11.34
C GLU A 311 11.46 7.40 -11.18
N SER A 312 11.28 6.82 -9.99
CA SER A 312 10.14 5.93 -9.70
C SER A 312 8.78 6.65 -9.79
N MET A 313 8.74 7.94 -9.47
CA MET A 313 7.54 8.78 -9.58
C MET A 313 7.23 9.17 -11.02
N MET A 314 8.24 9.29 -11.90
CA MET A 314 8.04 9.59 -13.32
C MET A 314 7.58 8.37 -14.14
N LYS A 315 7.85 7.15 -13.66
CA LYS A 315 7.48 5.89 -14.35
C LYS A 315 6.05 5.41 -14.08
N ARG A 316 5.31 6.02 -13.14
CA ARG A 316 3.92 5.68 -12.79
C ARG A 316 2.94 6.62 -13.44
#